data_AF-A0A2C9L2H9-F1
#
_entry.id   AF-A0A2C9L2H9-F1
#
_cell.length_a   1.000
_cell.length_b   1.000
_cell.length_c   1.000
_cell.angle_alpha   90.00
_cell.angle_beta   90.00
_cell.angle_gamma   90.00
#
_symmetry.space_group_name_H-M   'P 1'
#
loop_
_entity.id
_entity.type
_entity.pdbx_description
1 polymer ?
#
loop_
_entity_poly.entity_id
_entity_poly.type
_entity_poly.pdbx_seq_one_letter_code
_entity_poly.pdbx_strand_id
1 'polypeptide(L)'
;DLDTYKQSVRDDINEWLGALRTRNIPDWLIVVVTNEESKVKAKLLARTSVIDKVKSDFCSKYPERCITLIEPNKLDSKSSESWSQLFQRLRSLLLQAFNRHLNKYEENMRSRREKRNEPGWNYFSYFICQEELAFMLEMLGLKEDALIQYDELDATFDQFIENFANGGNVNKTMLNLVIYVILAKTLMAELVK
;
A
#
# COMPACT_ATOMS: atom_id res chain seq x y z
N ASP A 1 -12.72 28.30 -9.18
CA ASP A 1 -13.17 29.17 -8.05
C ASP A 1 -14.29 28.47 -7.28
N LEU A 2 -14.91 29.14 -6.30
CA LEU A 2 -15.93 28.57 -5.42
C LEU A 2 -17.25 28.26 -6.14
N ASP A 3 -17.61 29.02 -7.17
CA ASP A 3 -18.86 28.79 -7.90
C ASP A 3 -18.73 27.56 -8.79
N THR A 4 -17.60 27.42 -9.47
CA THR A 4 -17.25 26.18 -10.21
C THR A 4 -17.28 24.97 -9.29
N TYR A 5 -16.72 25.08 -8.07
CA TYR A 5 -16.73 23.98 -7.10
C TYR A 5 -18.14 23.51 -6.75
N LYS A 6 -19.04 24.47 -6.47
CA LYS A 6 -20.42 24.17 -6.08
C LYS A 6 -21.26 23.62 -7.23
N GLN A 7 -20.96 24.02 -8.47
CA GLN A 7 -21.77 23.65 -9.64
C GLN A 7 -21.44 22.27 -10.21
N SER A 8 -20.19 21.81 -10.09
CA SER A 8 -19.75 20.55 -10.73
C SER A 8 -18.78 19.76 -9.87
N VAL A 9 -17.65 20.35 -9.47
CA VAL A 9 -16.53 19.60 -8.85
C VAL A 9 -16.93 18.85 -7.57
N ARG A 10 -17.85 19.40 -6.77
CA ARG A 10 -18.35 18.72 -5.57
C ARG A 10 -19.04 17.38 -5.91
N ASP A 11 -19.81 17.35 -6.99
CA ASP A 11 -20.53 16.14 -7.41
C ASP A 11 -19.55 15.14 -8.03
N ASP A 12 -18.57 15.61 -8.82
CA ASP A 12 -17.50 14.77 -9.36
C ASP A 12 -16.70 14.06 -8.25
N ILE A 13 -16.34 14.79 -7.17
CA ILE A 13 -15.64 14.20 -6.02
C ILE A 13 -16.54 13.17 -5.31
N ASN A 14 -17.83 13.46 -5.14
CA ASN A 14 -18.78 12.50 -4.54
C ASN A 14 -18.89 11.22 -5.35
N GLU A 15 -18.99 11.33 -6.68
CA GLU A 15 -19.07 10.20 -7.60
C GLU A 15 -17.80 9.35 -7.51
N TRP A 16 -16.62 9.99 -7.58
CA TRP A 16 -15.34 9.29 -7.44
C TRP A 16 -15.20 8.57 -6.09
N LEU A 17 -15.49 9.25 -4.97
CA LEU A 17 -15.48 8.62 -3.63
C LEU A 17 -16.54 7.50 -3.53
N GLY A 18 -17.67 7.64 -4.21
CA GLY A 18 -18.68 6.61 -4.38
C GLY A 18 -18.11 5.36 -5.04
N ALA A 19 -17.44 5.53 -6.19
CA ALA A 19 -16.80 4.43 -6.91
C ALA A 19 -15.76 3.70 -6.05
N LEU A 20 -14.94 4.42 -5.27
CA LEU A 20 -13.98 3.81 -4.34
C LEU A 20 -14.67 2.97 -3.26
N ARG A 21 -15.75 3.49 -2.67
CA ARG A 21 -16.55 2.76 -1.66
C ARG A 21 -17.15 1.47 -2.21
N THR A 22 -17.67 1.48 -3.44
CA THR A 22 -18.24 0.26 -4.06
C THR A 22 -17.20 -0.86 -4.24
N ARG A 23 -15.92 -0.50 -4.34
CA ARG A 23 -14.80 -1.43 -4.47
C ARG A 23 -14.09 -1.71 -3.15
N ASN A 24 -14.63 -1.21 -2.05
CA ASN A 24 -14.01 -1.29 -0.72
C ASN A 24 -12.57 -0.76 -0.68
N ILE A 25 -12.31 0.35 -1.40
CA ILE A 25 -11.03 1.05 -1.42
C ILE A 25 -11.12 2.21 -0.43
N PRO A 26 -10.51 2.11 0.77
CA PRO A 26 -10.54 3.18 1.77
C PRO A 26 -9.49 4.27 1.49
N ASP A 27 -8.60 4.06 0.52
CA ASP A 27 -7.48 4.94 0.23
C ASP A 27 -7.81 5.99 -0.82
N TRP A 28 -7.67 7.25 -0.40
CA TRP A 28 -7.81 8.42 -1.27
C TRP A 28 -7.03 9.60 -0.69
N LEU A 29 -6.80 10.61 -1.51
CA LEU A 29 -6.23 11.90 -1.12
C LEU A 29 -6.77 12.95 -2.09
N ILE A 30 -7.36 14.03 -1.57
CA ILE A 30 -7.76 15.18 -2.37
C ILE A 30 -6.64 16.23 -2.29
N VAL A 31 -6.16 16.66 -3.45
CA VAL A 31 -5.15 17.71 -3.56
C VAL A 31 -5.80 18.93 -4.20
N VAL A 32 -5.89 20.03 -3.45
CA VAL A 32 -6.44 21.29 -3.94
C VAL A 32 -5.30 22.18 -4.40
N VAL A 33 -5.20 22.39 -5.71
CA VAL A 33 -4.20 23.29 -6.29
C VAL A 33 -4.67 24.74 -6.16
N THR A 34 -3.80 25.62 -5.66
CA THR A 34 -4.11 27.04 -5.45
C THR A 34 -3.08 27.96 -6.08
N ASN A 35 -3.54 29.14 -6.52
CA ASN A 35 -2.71 30.25 -6.99
C ASN A 35 -2.84 31.42 -6.01
N GLU A 36 -1.72 31.97 -5.52
CA GLU A 36 -1.74 32.99 -4.47
C GLU A 36 -2.13 34.39 -4.98
N GLU A 37 -1.99 34.68 -6.27
CA GLU A 37 -2.24 36.02 -6.84
C GLU A 37 -3.68 36.50 -6.61
N SER A 38 -4.62 35.58 -6.37
CA SER A 38 -6.03 35.89 -6.10
C SER A 38 -6.30 36.40 -4.67
N LYS A 39 -5.38 36.19 -3.72
CA LYS A 39 -5.60 36.56 -2.29
C LYS A 39 -5.32 38.03 -1.99
N VAL A 40 -4.56 38.73 -2.82
CA VAL A 40 -4.12 40.13 -2.55
C VAL A 40 -5.28 41.14 -2.68
N LYS A 41 -6.39 40.80 -3.35
CA LYS A 41 -7.51 41.74 -3.60
C LYS A 41 -8.71 41.64 -2.64
N ALA A 42 -8.82 40.63 -1.78
CA ALA A 42 -10.03 40.38 -0.98
C ALA A 42 -9.87 40.84 0.48
N LYS A 43 -9.81 42.15 0.72
CA LYS A 43 -9.48 42.73 2.04
C LYS A 43 -10.65 43.05 2.98
N LEU A 44 -11.87 42.54 2.77
CA LEU A 44 -13.01 42.96 3.63
C LEU A 44 -13.99 41.88 4.12
N LEU A 45 -13.94 40.63 3.66
CA LEU A 45 -14.69 39.52 4.28
C LEU A 45 -13.91 38.22 4.07
N ALA A 46 -13.73 37.43 5.14
CA ALA A 46 -13.14 36.10 5.05
C ALA A 46 -14.11 35.16 4.30
N ARG A 47 -14.09 35.20 2.97
CA ARG A 47 -14.82 34.21 2.15
C ARG A 47 -14.19 32.85 2.39
N THR A 48 -15.02 31.89 2.78
CA THR A 48 -14.65 30.46 2.83
C THR A 48 -14.00 30.06 1.52
N SER A 49 -12.78 29.51 1.59
CA SER A 49 -12.04 29.10 0.40
C SER A 49 -12.52 27.74 -0.12
N VAL A 50 -12.13 27.38 -1.35
CA VAL A 50 -12.45 26.05 -1.93
C VAL A 50 -11.90 24.94 -1.04
N ILE A 51 -10.68 25.09 -0.51
CA ILE A 51 -10.06 24.11 0.40
C ILE A 51 -10.88 23.93 1.68
N ASP A 52 -11.40 25.02 2.26
CA ASP A 52 -12.24 24.93 3.47
C ASP A 52 -13.54 24.16 3.19
N LYS A 53 -14.15 24.37 2.02
CA LYS A 53 -15.35 23.62 1.60
C LYS A 53 -15.06 22.16 1.34
N VAL A 54 -14.01 21.83 0.60
CA VAL A 54 -13.60 20.44 0.36
C VAL A 54 -13.33 19.71 1.68
N LYS A 55 -12.62 20.35 2.62
CA LYS A 55 -12.36 19.77 3.94
C LYS A 55 -13.64 19.51 4.73
N SER A 56 -14.55 20.48 4.75
CA SER A 56 -15.85 20.36 5.42
C SER A 56 -16.71 19.26 4.80
N ASP A 57 -16.77 19.19 3.47
CA ASP A 57 -17.66 18.30 2.74
C ASP A 57 -17.17 16.84 2.75
N PHE A 58 -15.85 16.61 2.67
CA PHE A 58 -15.30 15.26 2.43
C PHE A 58 -14.33 14.77 3.51
N CYS A 59 -13.72 15.67 4.27
CA CYS A 59 -12.57 15.35 5.12
C CYS A 59 -12.80 15.65 6.60
N SER A 60 -14.05 15.85 7.01
CA SER A 60 -14.41 16.20 8.40
C SER A 60 -13.90 15.16 9.42
N LYS A 61 -13.94 13.88 9.07
CA LYS A 61 -13.39 12.76 9.88
C LYS A 61 -11.93 12.47 9.62
N TYR A 62 -11.40 12.92 8.47
CA TYR A 62 -10.10 12.56 7.96
C TYR A 62 -9.39 13.81 7.40
N PRO A 63 -9.09 14.81 8.25
CA PRO A 63 -8.51 16.08 7.81
C PRO A 63 -7.17 15.89 7.08
N GLU A 64 -6.50 14.77 7.33
CA GLU A 64 -5.27 14.35 6.67
C GLU A 64 -5.43 14.00 5.19
N ARG A 65 -6.65 13.74 4.73
CA ARG A 65 -6.96 13.31 3.36
C ARG A 65 -7.19 14.46 2.40
N CYS A 66 -6.98 15.71 2.83
CA CYS A 66 -7.05 16.87 1.96
C CYS A 66 -5.91 17.85 2.23
N ILE A 67 -5.13 18.12 1.18
CA ILE A 67 -3.97 18.98 1.23
C ILE A 67 -4.04 20.06 0.15
N THR A 68 -3.26 21.12 0.34
CA THR A 68 -3.12 22.20 -0.63
C THR A 68 -1.78 22.09 -1.33
N LEU A 69 -1.78 22.23 -2.66
CA LEU A 69 -0.57 22.39 -3.47
C LEU A 69 -0.53 23.82 -4.00
N ILE A 70 0.53 24.56 -3.68
CA ILE A 70 0.66 25.97 -4.06
C ILE A 70 1.45 26.03 -5.34
N GLU A 71 0.86 26.64 -6.37
CA GLU A 71 1.49 26.97 -7.66
C GLU A 71 2.65 26.05 -8.05
N PRO A 72 2.36 24.80 -8.41
CA PRO A 72 3.38 23.74 -8.52
C PRO A 72 4.49 24.05 -9.53
N ASN A 73 4.26 25.00 -10.44
CA ASN A 73 5.19 25.42 -11.47
C ASN A 73 6.09 26.61 -11.05
N LYS A 74 5.83 27.25 -9.90
CA LYS A 74 6.72 28.28 -9.32
C LYS A 74 7.82 27.58 -8.50
N LEU A 75 9.05 28.10 -8.57
CA LEU A 75 10.21 27.58 -7.85
C LEU A 75 10.53 28.41 -6.59
N ASP A 76 9.50 28.92 -5.92
CA ASP A 76 9.67 29.64 -4.66
C ASP A 76 9.61 28.70 -3.44
N SER A 77 9.92 29.26 -2.26
CA SER A 77 9.96 28.50 -1.02
C SER A 77 8.60 27.91 -0.64
N LYS A 78 7.50 28.61 -0.93
CA LYS A 78 6.14 28.17 -0.59
C LYS A 78 5.68 27.00 -1.44
N SER A 79 5.93 27.06 -2.76
CA SER A 79 5.68 25.95 -3.68
C SER A 79 6.47 24.72 -3.25
N SER A 80 7.77 24.88 -3.00
CA SER A 80 8.65 23.80 -2.53
C SER A 80 8.18 23.17 -1.21
N GLU A 81 7.75 24.00 -0.25
CA GLU A 81 7.18 23.52 1.01
C GLU A 81 5.88 22.73 0.79
N SER A 82 4.98 23.21 -0.08
CA SER A 82 3.73 22.50 -0.39
C SER A 82 3.96 21.15 -1.09
N TRP A 83 4.98 21.06 -1.95
CA TRP A 83 5.45 19.81 -2.54
C TRP A 83 5.98 18.83 -1.50
N SER A 84 6.81 19.32 -0.57
CA SER A 84 7.32 18.52 0.55
C SER A 84 6.18 17.95 1.39
N GLN A 85 5.17 18.76 1.71
CA GLN A 85 3.96 18.32 2.44
C GLN A 85 3.17 17.26 1.66
N LEU A 86 3.02 17.41 0.34
CA LEU A 86 2.38 16.41 -0.51
C LEU A 86 3.15 15.08 -0.48
N PHE A 87 4.47 15.10 -0.66
CA PHE A 87 5.28 13.87 -0.65
C PHE A 87 5.26 13.19 0.72
N GLN A 88 5.34 13.96 1.81
CA GLN A 88 5.23 13.43 3.16
C GLN A 88 3.86 12.76 3.37
N ARG A 89 2.78 13.40 2.90
CA ARG A 89 1.43 12.85 3.03
C ARG A 89 1.25 11.60 2.20
N LEU A 90 1.71 11.61 0.96
CA LEU A 90 1.65 10.46 0.06
C LEU A 90 2.40 9.27 0.65
N ARG A 91 3.63 9.48 1.15
CA ARG A 91 4.41 8.44 1.82
C ARG A 91 3.66 7.83 3.01
N SER A 92 3.06 8.68 3.86
CA SER A 92 2.29 8.22 5.01
C SER A 92 1.07 7.39 4.62
N LEU A 93 0.28 7.86 3.64
CA LEU A 93 -0.92 7.16 3.18
C LEU A 93 -0.59 5.84 2.45
N LEU A 94 0.46 5.83 1.64
CA LEU A 94 0.95 4.61 0.99
C LEU A 94 1.38 3.58 2.04
N LEU A 95 2.16 3.99 3.04
CA LEU A 95 2.58 3.08 4.11
C LEU A 95 1.38 2.51 4.90
N GLN A 96 0.38 3.34 5.20
CA GLN A 96 -0.86 2.86 5.83
C GLN A 96 -1.62 1.87 4.94
N ALA A 97 -1.65 2.10 3.63
CA ALA A 97 -2.25 1.17 2.68
C ALA A 97 -1.51 -0.16 2.65
N PHE A 98 -0.19 -0.11 2.49
CA PHE A 98 0.67 -1.30 2.51
C PHE A 98 0.49 -2.11 3.79
N ASN A 99 0.55 -1.48 4.97
CA ASN A 99 0.38 -2.19 6.25
C ASN A 99 -0.99 -2.90 6.34
N ARG A 100 -2.07 -2.26 5.88
CA ARG A 100 -3.39 -2.91 5.88
C ARG A 100 -3.44 -4.09 4.90
N HIS A 101 -2.85 -3.95 3.72
CA HIS A 101 -2.77 -5.04 2.74
C HIS A 101 -1.92 -6.20 3.26
N LEU A 102 -0.75 -5.89 3.84
CA LEU A 102 0.17 -6.85 4.44
C LEU A 102 -0.51 -7.62 5.59
N ASN A 103 -1.11 -6.92 6.56
CA ASN A 103 -1.80 -7.56 7.69
C ASN A 103 -2.92 -8.51 7.22
N LYS A 104 -3.71 -8.10 6.21
CA LYS A 104 -4.75 -8.96 5.65
C LYS A 104 -4.15 -10.19 4.96
N TYR A 105 -3.02 -10.01 4.30
CA TYR A 105 -2.32 -11.08 3.63
C TYR A 105 -1.73 -12.09 4.62
N GLU A 106 -1.07 -11.61 5.68
CA GLU A 106 -0.56 -12.44 6.78
C GLU A 106 -1.68 -13.23 7.47
N GLU A 107 -2.83 -12.61 7.73
CA GLU A 107 -3.97 -13.29 8.32
C GLU A 107 -4.52 -14.40 7.41
N ASN A 108 -4.60 -14.14 6.10
CA ASN A 108 -4.99 -15.17 5.13
C ASN A 108 -3.98 -16.34 5.10
N MET A 109 -2.69 -16.02 5.16
CA MET A 109 -1.62 -17.02 5.21
C MET A 109 -1.70 -17.86 6.49
N ARG A 110 -1.89 -17.21 7.65
CA ARG A 110 -2.11 -17.88 8.94
C ARG A 110 -3.31 -18.82 8.90
N SER A 111 -4.45 -18.36 8.39
CA SER A 111 -5.65 -19.20 8.24
C SER A 111 -5.41 -20.41 7.35
N ARG A 112 -4.61 -20.28 6.28
CA ARG A 112 -4.19 -21.42 5.45
C ARG A 112 -3.29 -22.39 6.22
N ARG A 113 -2.36 -21.89 7.05
CA ARG A 113 -1.46 -22.71 7.87
C ARG A 113 -2.21 -23.54 8.92
N GLU A 114 -3.25 -22.97 9.53
CA GLU A 114 -4.08 -23.65 10.55
C GLU A 114 -4.82 -24.85 9.97
N LYS A 115 -5.24 -24.76 8.70
CA LYS A 115 -5.95 -25.81 7.96
C LYS A 115 -5.04 -26.91 7.40
N ARG A 116 -3.75 -26.93 7.74
CA ARG A 116 -2.77 -27.87 7.16
C ARG A 116 -3.09 -29.36 7.31
N ASN A 117 -3.86 -29.69 8.34
CA ASN A 117 -4.27 -31.07 8.63
C ASN A 117 -5.65 -31.41 8.03
N GLU A 118 -6.33 -30.46 7.38
CA GLU A 118 -7.64 -30.68 6.80
C GLU A 118 -7.52 -31.39 5.43
N PRO A 119 -8.45 -32.30 5.09
CA PRO A 119 -8.51 -32.90 3.76
C PRO A 119 -8.65 -31.83 2.67
N GLY A 120 -7.86 -31.94 1.60
CA GLY A 120 -7.88 -31.00 0.48
C GLY A 120 -6.98 -29.77 0.67
N TRP A 121 -6.26 -29.67 1.79
CA TRP A 121 -5.21 -28.68 1.94
C TRP A 121 -4.09 -28.89 0.92
N ASN A 122 -3.60 -27.81 0.31
CA ASN A 122 -2.59 -27.84 -0.73
C ASN A 122 -1.32 -27.11 -0.26
N TYR A 123 -0.26 -27.87 -0.03
CA TYR A 123 1.04 -27.35 0.39
C TYR A 123 1.59 -26.29 -0.58
N PHE A 124 1.53 -26.51 -1.89
CA PHE A 124 2.08 -25.58 -2.88
C PHE A 124 1.37 -24.24 -2.86
N SER A 125 0.04 -24.24 -2.76
CA SER A 125 -0.74 -23.01 -2.65
C SER A 125 -0.38 -22.23 -1.38
N TYR A 126 -0.03 -22.92 -0.30
CA TYR A 126 0.45 -22.30 0.93
C TYR A 126 1.90 -21.80 0.79
N PHE A 127 2.80 -22.59 0.20
CA PHE A 127 4.21 -22.24 -0.03
C PHE A 127 4.34 -20.99 -0.90
N ILE A 128 3.62 -20.91 -2.02
CA ILE A 128 3.58 -19.71 -2.87
C ILE A 128 3.08 -18.51 -2.07
N CYS A 129 2.03 -18.70 -1.26
CA CYS A 129 1.49 -17.62 -0.44
C CYS A 129 2.53 -17.09 0.56
N GLN A 130 3.34 -17.95 1.16
CA GLN A 130 4.39 -17.56 2.09
C GLN A 130 5.62 -16.94 1.39
N GLU A 131 5.97 -17.39 0.19
CA GLU A 131 7.02 -16.75 -0.64
C GLU A 131 6.61 -15.34 -1.06
N GLU A 132 5.37 -15.15 -1.50
CA GLU A 132 4.82 -13.83 -1.83
C GLU A 132 4.85 -12.88 -0.62
N LEU A 133 4.69 -13.39 0.61
CA LEU A 133 4.85 -12.58 1.83
C LEU A 133 6.31 -12.14 2.03
N ALA A 134 7.26 -13.07 1.90
CA ALA A 134 8.68 -12.76 2.01
C ALA A 134 9.10 -11.71 0.98
N PHE A 135 8.63 -11.86 -0.27
CA PHE A 135 8.86 -10.91 -1.34
C PHE A 135 8.24 -9.54 -1.05
N MET A 136 7.02 -9.47 -0.50
CA MET A 136 6.43 -8.18 -0.11
C MET A 136 7.23 -7.47 0.99
N LEU A 137 7.73 -8.22 1.99
CA LEU A 137 8.57 -7.67 3.06
C LEU A 137 9.90 -7.15 2.49
N GLU A 138 10.51 -7.88 1.56
CA GLU A 138 11.70 -7.47 0.82
C GLU A 138 11.47 -6.16 0.04
N MET A 139 10.36 -6.07 -0.70
CA MET A 139 10.00 -4.87 -1.46
C MET A 139 9.73 -3.65 -0.56
N LEU A 140 9.37 -3.87 0.70
CA LEU A 140 9.22 -2.82 1.72
C LEU A 140 10.56 -2.45 2.40
N GLY A 141 11.64 -3.18 2.09
CA GLY A 141 12.96 -3.01 2.71
C GLY A 141 13.06 -3.64 4.10
N LEU A 142 12.07 -4.44 4.52
CA LEU A 142 12.06 -5.17 5.79
C LEU A 142 12.83 -6.47 5.65
N LYS A 143 14.15 -6.35 5.43
CA LYS A 143 15.01 -7.48 5.07
C LYS A 143 15.09 -8.55 6.16
N GLU A 144 15.11 -8.15 7.43
CA GLU A 144 15.14 -9.09 8.56
C GLU A 144 13.85 -9.93 8.62
N ASP A 145 12.68 -9.30 8.49
CA ASP A 145 11.39 -9.98 8.47
C ASP A 145 11.27 -10.91 7.24
N ALA A 146 11.76 -10.47 6.07
CA ALA A 146 11.81 -11.30 4.86
C ALA A 146 12.68 -12.54 5.04
N LEU A 147 13.86 -12.40 5.66
CA LEU A 147 14.76 -13.52 5.95
C LEU A 147 14.12 -14.56 6.86
N ILE A 148 13.39 -14.11 7.89
CA ILE A 148 12.62 -15.03 8.75
C ILE A 148 11.64 -15.85 7.93
N GLN A 149 10.90 -15.22 7.00
CA GLN A 149 9.98 -15.95 6.13
C GLN A 149 10.69 -16.94 5.21
N TYR A 150 11.85 -16.58 4.65
CA TYR A 150 12.65 -17.47 3.82
C TYR A 150 13.27 -18.64 4.60
N ASP A 151 13.68 -18.44 5.86
CA ASP A 151 14.14 -19.52 6.75
C ASP A 151 13.01 -20.50 7.09
N GLU A 152 11.80 -19.99 7.37
CA GLU A 152 10.63 -20.84 7.57
C GLU A 152 10.26 -21.64 6.31
N LEU A 153 10.35 -21.04 5.12
CA LEU A 153 10.10 -21.72 3.85
C LEU A 153 11.07 -22.88 3.62
N ASP A 154 12.36 -22.65 3.89
CA ASP A 154 13.43 -23.65 3.77
C ASP A 154 13.16 -24.85 4.68
N ALA A 155 12.92 -24.60 5.98
CA ALA A 155 12.62 -25.64 6.95
C ALA A 155 11.34 -26.43 6.62
N THR A 156 10.29 -25.74 6.18
CA THR A 156 9.03 -26.40 5.80
C THR A 156 9.18 -27.21 4.52
N PHE A 157 10.08 -26.80 3.62
CA PHE A 157 10.37 -27.53 2.39
C PHE A 157 11.16 -28.82 2.66
N ASP A 158 12.17 -28.77 3.52
CA ASP A 158 12.91 -29.97 3.94
C ASP A 158 11.97 -31.03 4.52
N GLN A 159 11.08 -30.62 5.44
CA GLN A 159 10.06 -31.49 6.01
C GLN A 159 9.12 -32.07 4.94
N PHE A 160 8.76 -31.28 3.93
CA PHE A 160 7.95 -31.75 2.81
C PHE A 160 8.70 -32.83 2.01
N ILE A 161 9.98 -32.61 1.71
CA ILE A 161 10.81 -33.58 0.98
C ILE A 161 10.97 -34.88 1.76
N GLU A 162 11.21 -34.83 3.07
CA GLU A 162 11.28 -36.04 3.90
C GLU A 162 9.98 -36.86 3.85
N ASN A 163 8.84 -36.18 3.92
CA ASN A 163 7.52 -36.83 3.85
C ASN A 163 7.23 -37.44 2.47
N PHE A 164 7.71 -36.84 1.38
CA PHE A 164 7.52 -37.33 0.02
C PHE A 164 8.61 -38.31 -0.46
N ALA A 165 9.83 -38.22 0.05
CA ALA A 165 10.90 -39.18 -0.23
C ALA A 165 10.55 -40.61 0.24
N ASN A 166 9.60 -40.72 1.19
CA ASN A 166 9.04 -41.98 1.67
C ASN A 166 7.92 -42.58 0.79
N GLY A 167 7.68 -42.08 -0.44
CA GLY A 167 6.82 -42.76 -1.42
C GLY A 167 6.07 -41.92 -2.47
N GLY A 168 6.38 -40.63 -2.65
CA GLY A 168 5.68 -39.73 -3.57
C GLY A 168 6.58 -39.08 -4.64
N ASN A 169 6.06 -38.90 -5.85
CA ASN A 169 6.76 -38.23 -6.96
C ASN A 169 6.90 -36.71 -6.71
N VAL A 170 8.12 -36.23 -6.57
CA VAL A 170 8.44 -34.79 -6.50
C VAL A 170 8.36 -34.16 -7.89
N ASN A 171 7.49 -33.16 -8.06
CA ASN A 171 7.28 -32.48 -9.34
C ASN A 171 8.46 -31.55 -9.69
N LYS A 172 8.96 -31.57 -10.93
CA LYS A 172 10.04 -30.67 -11.42
C LYS A 172 9.76 -29.18 -11.20
N THR A 173 8.49 -28.74 -11.25
CA THR A 173 8.13 -27.34 -10.96
C THR A 173 8.45 -26.94 -9.53
N MET A 174 8.39 -27.89 -8.59
CA MET A 174 8.73 -27.68 -7.18
C MET A 174 10.23 -27.44 -7.00
N LEU A 175 11.06 -28.26 -7.65
CA LEU A 175 12.52 -28.10 -7.62
C LEU A 175 12.96 -26.74 -8.18
N ASN A 176 12.32 -26.26 -9.25
CA ASN A 176 12.62 -24.94 -9.81
C ASN A 176 12.22 -23.79 -8.88
N LEU A 177 11.06 -23.88 -8.22
CA LEU A 177 10.63 -22.91 -7.21
C LEU A 177 11.59 -22.86 -6.02
N VAL A 178 12.10 -24.01 -5.59
CA VAL A 178 13.05 -24.11 -4.48
C VAL A 178 14.39 -23.53 -4.86
N ILE A 179 14.90 -23.83 -6.06
CA ILE A 179 16.12 -23.20 -6.57
C ILE A 179 15.95 -21.68 -6.62
N TYR A 180 14.78 -21.18 -7.05
CA TYR A 180 14.49 -19.75 -7.04
C TYR A 180 14.48 -19.16 -5.62
N VAL A 181 13.82 -19.82 -4.66
CA VAL A 181 13.76 -19.37 -3.26
C VAL A 181 15.15 -19.38 -2.61
N ILE A 182 15.96 -20.42 -2.86
CA ILE A 182 17.35 -20.51 -2.37
C ILE A 182 18.22 -19.40 -2.99
N LEU A 183 18.08 -19.16 -4.29
CA LEU A 183 18.79 -18.07 -4.97
C LEU A 183 18.37 -16.70 -4.43
N ALA A 184 17.06 -16.46 -4.23
CA ALA A 184 16.54 -15.22 -3.67
C ALA A 184 17.06 -14.99 -2.24
N LYS A 185 17.01 -16.02 -1.38
CA LYS A 185 17.55 -15.99 -0.01
C LYS A 185 19.06 -15.71 0.01
N THR A 186 19.82 -16.35 -0.88
CA THR A 186 21.28 -16.16 -0.97
C THR A 186 21.64 -14.75 -1.43
N LEU A 187 20.94 -14.23 -2.46
CA LEU A 187 21.14 -12.87 -2.96
C LEU A 187 20.78 -11.83 -1.88
N MET A 188 19.71 -12.07 -1.13
CA MET A 188 19.27 -11.20 -0.05
C MET A 188 20.23 -11.18 1.13
N ALA A 189 20.76 -12.33 1.53
CA ALA A 189 21.75 -12.43 2.61
C ALA A 189 23.05 -11.66 2.27
N GLU A 190 23.43 -11.58 0.99
CA GLU A 190 24.55 -10.76 0.54
C GLU A 190 24.23 -9.26 0.56
N LEU A 191 23.01 -8.86 0.20
CA LEU A 191 22.56 -7.45 0.21
C LEU A 191 22.30 -6.88 1.61
N VAL A 192 22.24 -7.71 2.65
CA VAL A 192 22.08 -7.28 4.06
C VAL A 192 23.44 -7.01 4.73
N LYS A 193 24.53 -7.56 4.20
CA LYS A 193 25.91 -7.28 4.66
C LYS A 193 26.43 -5.96 4.12
#